data_AF-A0AAD7FLT7-F1
#
_entry.id   AF-A0AAD7FLT7-F1
#
_cell.length_a   1.000
_cell.length_b   1.000
_cell.length_c   1.000
_cell.angle_alpha   90.00
_cell.angle_beta   90.00
_cell.angle_gamma   90.00
#
_symmetry.space_group_name_H-M   'P 1'
#
loop_
_entity.id
_entity.type
_entity.pdbx_description
1 polymer ?
#
loop_
_entity_poly.entity_id
_entity_poly.type
_entity_poly.pdbx_seq_one_letter_code
_entity_poly.pdbx_strand_id
1 'polypeptide(L)'
;MDIPETMALGVVGVFMSHLREELAPFSPREWGIDADFAYRSLIALTAVDTFSNGSGVAAQADQILVGVPGIIKWSEYIYDIHIDCASSFGMDRLRLWTLIRLFSAVAADHALAPALLEVPGGLELLTKLWIWEGGVDVASSHVLLSILQHSVTSGKKDSLERIIRTADGNPCNVAALALRRTKKASKGLHSVDTDEALPCLTTHINLLFTLCRLSHNPLRQAFYDEGLIKTVTRSFAGASRAIPQITQLTRRCLTCDQSGLSARLARLESGISSNDTTHCGCGVGYRAHIIPPYLVYRSLVEVVSSMAEKLETPHYAELLAQPTVKAAFTPFFLMLDKRLPALLEEKEVANRKCRYSECGRVDAEMTFKRCKGCQTAHYCSPECQKLDWKPTHRELCHLFRTNPAGHHAQRDLDSLGVFARRTVATAMDVFREIVEREFPDTASDELIPCIDFERFPERYSVKTFEDAIISDLHAQSMLEKFRTWGVTPLGCWRRNGSRVEMCRFALGKKNFFVDERARGFQESLGQLSIEDDGH
;
A
#
# COMPACT_ATOMS: atom_id res chain seq x y z
N MET A 1 41.20 6.39 46.77
CA MET A 1 40.89 7.59 45.98
C MET A 1 39.87 7.11 44.98
N ASP A 2 38.59 7.32 45.29
CA ASP A 2 37.51 6.74 44.49
C ASP A 2 37.53 7.41 43.11
N ILE A 3 37.70 6.59 42.08
CA ILE A 3 37.56 7.03 40.70
C ILE A 3 36.12 7.53 40.58
N PRO A 4 35.88 8.78 40.15
CA PRO A 4 34.53 9.28 39.95
C PRO A 4 33.73 8.27 39.12
N GLU A 5 32.51 7.94 39.54
CA GLU A 5 31.67 6.92 38.88
C GLU A 5 31.56 7.15 37.37
N THR A 6 31.62 8.41 36.92
CA THR A 6 31.63 8.82 35.51
C THR A 6 32.87 8.38 34.72
N MET A 7 34.02 8.17 35.36
CA MET A 7 35.23 7.63 34.72
C MET A 7 35.19 6.11 34.55
N ALA A 8 34.32 5.42 35.29
CA ALA A 8 34.08 3.99 35.10
C ALA A 8 33.04 3.72 33.99
N LEU A 9 32.21 4.72 33.66
CA LEU A 9 31.24 4.62 32.58
C LEU A 9 31.95 4.69 31.22
N GLY A 10 31.61 3.75 30.33
CA GLY A 10 31.91 3.92 28.91
C GLY A 10 31.26 5.20 28.34
N VAL A 11 31.71 5.63 27.17
CA VAL A 11 31.24 6.88 26.53
C VAL A 11 29.71 6.95 26.42
N VAL A 12 29.05 5.84 26.06
CA VAL A 12 27.57 5.77 25.99
C VAL A 12 26.94 5.90 27.38
N GLY A 13 27.57 5.35 28.43
CA GLY A 13 27.10 5.51 29.80
C GLY A 13 27.13 6.96 30.27
N VAL A 14 28.13 7.73 29.87
CA VAL A 14 28.17 9.18 30.14
C VAL A 14 26.98 9.88 29.46
N PHE A 15 26.70 9.57 28.19
CA PHE A 15 25.54 10.13 27.49
C PHE A 15 24.22 9.76 28.19
N MET A 16 24.05 8.50 28.57
CA MET A 16 22.84 8.06 29.28
C MET A 16 22.67 8.72 30.65
N SER A 17 23.77 9.05 31.35
CA SER A 17 23.71 9.75 32.64
C SER A 17 23.11 11.17 32.54
N HIS A 18 23.31 11.84 31.40
CA HIS A 18 22.72 13.14 31.08
C HIS A 18 21.31 13.04 30.50
N LEU A 19 20.94 11.87 29.99
CA LEU A 19 19.63 11.60 29.39
C LEU A 19 18.66 10.96 30.37
N ARG A 20 18.94 10.94 31.67
CA ARG A 20 18.04 10.39 32.68
C ARG A 20 16.68 11.10 32.66
N GLU A 21 15.61 10.33 32.80
CA GLU A 21 14.24 10.80 32.67
C GLU A 21 13.87 11.83 33.74
N GLU A 22 14.40 11.66 34.96
CA GLU A 22 14.18 12.56 36.10
C GLU A 22 14.82 13.93 35.94
N LEU A 23 15.79 14.08 35.02
CA LEU A 23 16.45 15.36 34.74
C LEU A 23 15.67 16.20 33.71
N ALA A 24 14.80 15.57 32.91
CA ALA A 24 14.03 16.28 31.89
C ALA A 24 12.97 17.19 32.54
N PRO A 25 12.96 18.50 32.24
CA PRO A 25 12.03 19.43 32.85
C PRO A 25 10.57 19.12 32.50
N PHE A 26 9.66 19.33 33.44
CA PHE A 26 8.22 19.16 33.20
C PHE A 26 7.60 20.25 32.32
N SER A 27 8.24 21.42 32.19
CA SER A 27 7.70 22.56 31.44
C SER A 27 8.76 23.14 30.48
N PRO A 28 8.41 23.39 29.20
CA PRO A 28 9.32 23.86 28.16
C PRO A 28 9.64 25.38 28.26
N ARG A 29 9.83 25.93 29.47
CA ARG A 29 9.93 27.40 29.64
C ARG A 29 11.35 27.94 29.56
N GLU A 30 12.37 27.18 29.95
CA GLU A 30 13.74 27.68 30.05
C GLU A 30 14.78 26.65 29.64
N TRP A 31 15.65 26.99 28.68
CA TRP A 31 16.79 26.15 28.29
C TRP A 31 17.92 26.25 29.33
N GLY A 32 17.96 25.29 30.26
CA GLY A 32 18.98 25.19 31.31
C GLY A 32 20.24 24.42 30.90
N ILE A 33 21.19 24.32 31.85
CA ILE A 33 22.46 23.59 31.65
C ILE A 33 22.24 22.09 31.40
N ASP A 34 21.27 21.48 32.07
CA ASP A 34 20.93 20.06 31.88
C ASP A 34 20.40 19.80 30.47
N ALA A 35 19.61 20.74 29.91
CA ALA A 35 19.14 20.66 28.54
C ALA A 35 20.29 20.75 27.53
N ASP A 36 21.32 21.56 27.80
CA ASP A 36 22.52 21.62 26.96
C ASP A 36 23.28 20.28 26.98
N PHE A 37 23.48 19.69 28.16
CA PHE A 37 24.12 18.38 28.29
C PHE A 37 23.31 17.26 27.65
N ALA A 38 21.99 17.25 27.84
CA ALA A 38 21.09 16.29 27.21
C ALA A 38 21.13 16.43 25.68
N TYR A 39 21.01 17.65 25.14
CA TYR A 39 21.07 17.88 23.70
C TYR A 39 22.40 17.44 23.08
N ARG A 40 23.53 17.75 23.72
CA ARG A 40 24.85 17.27 23.27
C ARG A 40 24.95 15.75 23.32
N SER A 41 24.36 15.12 24.32
CA SER A 41 24.30 13.66 24.44
C SER A 41 23.45 13.06 23.32
N LEU A 42 22.30 13.65 22.98
CA LEU A 42 21.51 13.25 21.82
C LEU A 42 22.26 13.40 20.50
N ILE A 43 22.99 14.52 20.31
CA ILE A 43 23.87 14.70 19.14
C ILE A 43 24.92 13.59 19.09
N ALA A 44 25.59 13.31 20.20
CA ALA A 44 26.64 12.30 20.25
C ALA A 44 26.09 10.90 19.94
N LEU A 45 24.86 10.58 20.37
CA LEU A 45 24.18 9.33 20.02
C LEU A 45 23.90 9.20 18.52
N THR A 46 23.75 10.30 17.77
CA THR A 46 23.63 10.24 16.30
C THR A 46 24.90 9.71 15.62
N ALA A 47 26.03 9.66 16.33
CA ALA A 47 27.34 9.24 15.83
C ALA A 47 27.89 7.97 16.54
N VAL A 48 27.06 7.25 17.32
CA VAL A 48 27.50 6.04 18.04
C VAL A 48 28.14 4.99 17.13
N ASP A 49 27.64 4.82 15.91
CA ASP A 49 28.24 3.89 14.94
C ASP A 49 29.67 4.28 14.55
N THR A 50 29.99 5.57 14.56
CA THR A 50 31.32 6.08 14.18
C THR A 50 32.36 5.79 15.26
N PHE A 51 31.97 5.78 16.54
CA PHE A 51 32.88 5.56 17.67
C PHE A 51 33.12 4.08 17.99
N SER A 52 32.23 3.19 17.54
CA SER A 52 32.21 1.81 18.01
C SER A 52 33.19 0.87 17.29
N ASN A 53 34.17 1.39 16.53
CA ASN A 53 35.19 0.61 15.78
C ASN A 53 34.61 -0.59 15.01
N GLY A 54 33.39 -0.44 14.45
CA GLY A 54 32.70 -1.50 13.72
C GLY A 54 31.84 -2.46 14.55
N SER A 55 31.84 -2.36 15.88
CA SER A 55 30.89 -3.10 16.74
C SER A 55 29.48 -2.49 16.76
N GLY A 56 29.34 -1.24 16.29
CA GLY A 56 28.08 -0.54 16.03
C GLY A 56 27.20 -0.27 17.26
N VAL A 57 26.02 0.30 17.01
CA VAL A 57 24.93 0.44 18.01
C VAL A 57 24.62 -0.89 18.72
N ALA A 58 24.74 -2.02 18.02
CA ALA A 58 24.44 -3.35 18.56
C ALA A 58 25.22 -3.70 19.83
N ALA A 59 26.51 -3.33 19.91
CA ALA A 59 27.33 -3.59 21.10
C ALA A 59 26.94 -2.74 22.32
N GLN A 60 26.17 -1.66 22.10
CA GLN A 60 25.71 -0.74 23.13
C GLN A 60 24.17 -0.78 23.28
N ALA A 61 23.48 -1.68 22.56
CA ALA A 61 22.04 -1.71 22.48
C ALA A 61 21.40 -1.87 23.85
N ASP A 62 21.92 -2.75 24.71
CA ASP A 62 21.40 -2.95 26.08
C ASP A 62 21.47 -1.67 26.92
N GLN A 63 22.57 -0.91 26.81
CA GLN A 63 22.72 0.33 27.56
C GLN A 63 21.80 1.43 27.02
N ILE A 64 21.66 1.53 25.69
CA ILE A 64 20.75 2.47 25.05
C ILE A 64 19.30 2.11 25.40
N LEU A 65 18.96 0.82 25.42
CA LEU A 65 17.62 0.31 25.73
C LEU A 65 17.14 0.78 27.10
N VAL A 66 18.01 0.73 28.11
CA VAL A 66 17.74 1.26 29.46
C VAL A 66 17.48 2.77 29.43
N GLY A 67 18.16 3.52 28.56
CA GLY A 67 18.04 4.96 28.43
C GLY A 67 16.90 5.46 27.53
N VAL A 68 16.17 4.58 26.83
CA VAL A 68 15.12 4.98 25.87
C VAL A 68 14.05 5.92 26.46
N PRO A 69 13.50 5.69 27.67
CA PRO A 69 12.53 6.62 28.27
C PRO A 69 13.06 8.05 28.38
N GLY A 70 14.31 8.17 28.82
CA GLY A 70 15.03 9.42 28.92
C GLY A 70 15.29 10.09 27.57
N ILE A 71 15.70 9.30 26.55
CA ILE A 71 15.86 9.77 25.17
C ILE A 71 14.56 10.38 24.64
N ILE A 72 13.42 9.69 24.82
CA ILE A 72 12.11 10.18 24.37
C ILE A 72 11.76 11.49 25.09
N LYS A 73 11.80 11.50 26.43
CA LYS A 73 11.37 12.67 27.21
C LYS A 73 12.21 13.92 26.92
N TRP A 74 13.53 13.78 26.80
CA TRP A 74 14.40 14.89 26.40
C TRP A 74 14.15 15.33 24.96
N SER A 75 13.87 14.40 24.05
CA SER A 75 13.54 14.73 22.67
C SER A 75 12.21 15.47 22.54
N GLU A 76 11.19 15.10 23.32
CA GLU A 76 9.92 15.82 23.43
C GLU A 76 10.13 17.24 23.96
N TYR A 77 10.90 17.38 25.05
CA TYR A 77 11.24 18.67 25.61
C TYR A 77 11.93 19.60 24.59
N ILE A 78 12.93 19.08 23.87
CA ILE A 78 13.64 19.84 22.82
C ILE A 78 12.70 20.19 21.67
N TYR A 79 11.81 19.26 21.29
CA TYR A 79 10.82 19.50 20.25
C TYR A 79 9.85 20.62 20.64
N ASP A 80 9.30 20.59 21.85
CA ASP A 80 8.30 21.57 22.29
C ASP A 80 8.91 22.98 22.40
N ILE A 81 10.15 23.10 22.89
CA ILE A 81 10.84 24.41 23.00
C ILE A 81 11.22 24.98 21.63
N HIS A 82 11.76 24.14 20.75
CA HIS A 82 12.47 24.62 19.56
C HIS A 82 11.81 24.29 18.23
N ILE A 83 10.73 23.51 18.20
CA ILE A 83 10.11 23.12 16.93
C ILE A 83 8.65 23.56 16.92
N ASP A 84 7.92 23.34 18.01
CA ASP A 84 6.51 23.73 18.10
C ASP A 84 6.32 25.23 18.34
N CYS A 85 7.24 25.88 19.05
CA CYS A 85 7.21 27.32 19.30
C CYS A 85 7.68 28.09 18.05
N ALA A 86 6.77 28.28 17.09
CA ALA A 86 6.93 28.78 15.71
C ALA A 86 7.64 30.15 15.48
N SER A 87 8.35 30.70 16.46
CA SER A 87 8.98 32.03 16.42
C SER A 87 10.42 32.08 15.87
N SER A 88 11.11 30.96 15.64
CA SER A 88 12.55 30.95 15.31
C SER A 88 12.89 30.29 13.96
N PHE A 89 12.57 30.96 12.85
CA PHE A 89 12.99 30.52 11.52
C PHE A 89 14.54 30.44 11.39
N GLY A 90 15.13 29.26 11.59
CA GLY A 90 16.56 29.00 11.29
C GLY A 90 17.20 27.91 12.16
N MET A 91 17.44 28.21 13.44
CA MET A 91 18.08 27.29 14.41
C MET A 91 17.28 25.99 14.63
N ASP A 92 15.96 26.08 14.46
CA ASP A 92 15.01 25.00 14.71
C ASP A 92 15.18 23.82 13.74
N ARG A 93 15.70 24.10 12.53
CA ARG A 93 15.99 23.05 11.54
C ARG A 93 17.11 22.13 11.99
N LEU A 94 18.20 22.67 12.54
CA LEU A 94 19.34 21.84 12.94
C LEU A 94 18.95 20.88 14.07
N ARG A 95 18.18 21.37 15.05
CA ARG A 95 17.67 20.54 16.15
C ARG A 95 16.69 19.48 15.68
N LEU A 96 15.75 19.85 14.81
CA LEU A 96 14.86 18.89 14.15
C LEU A 96 15.68 17.80 13.46
N TRP A 97 16.69 18.18 12.67
CA TRP A 97 17.61 17.26 12.02
C TRP A 97 18.35 16.35 13.00
N THR A 98 18.83 16.88 14.12
CA THR A 98 19.46 16.08 15.17
C THR A 98 18.51 15.01 15.67
N LEU A 99 17.26 15.36 15.97
CA LEU A 99 16.26 14.39 16.44
C LEU A 99 15.98 13.35 15.36
N ILE A 100 15.75 13.75 14.11
CA ILE A 100 15.52 12.81 13.00
C ILE A 100 16.69 11.83 12.87
N ARG A 101 17.94 12.34 12.90
CA ARG A 101 19.14 11.50 12.81
C ARG A 101 19.32 10.58 14.02
N LEU A 102 19.01 11.06 15.22
CA LEU A 102 19.01 10.27 16.45
C LEU A 102 18.06 9.09 16.33
N PHE A 103 16.78 9.34 16.04
CA PHE A 103 15.80 8.27 15.89
C PHE A 103 16.17 7.33 14.76
N SER A 104 16.80 7.86 13.71
CA SER A 104 17.30 7.03 12.61
C SER A 104 18.42 6.10 13.04
N ALA A 105 19.39 6.60 13.78
CA ALA A 105 20.53 5.82 14.27
C ALA A 105 20.08 4.78 15.31
N VAL A 106 19.23 5.18 16.26
CA VAL A 106 18.73 4.28 17.31
C VAL A 106 17.86 3.18 16.71
N ALA A 107 16.96 3.51 15.77
CA ALA A 107 16.07 2.52 15.18
C ALA A 107 16.69 1.69 14.05
N ALA A 108 17.94 1.95 13.66
CA ALA A 108 18.68 1.04 12.80
C ALA A 108 18.91 -0.33 13.48
N ASP A 109 18.91 -0.36 14.82
CA ASP A 109 18.91 -1.59 15.59
C ASP A 109 17.47 -2.11 15.80
N HIS A 110 17.25 -3.37 15.41
CA HIS A 110 15.97 -4.06 15.50
C HIS A 110 15.40 -4.21 16.93
N ALA A 111 16.24 -4.20 17.98
CA ALA A 111 15.81 -4.30 19.37
C ALA A 111 15.36 -2.94 19.92
N LEU A 112 15.95 -1.84 19.43
CA LEU A 112 15.68 -0.49 19.92
C LEU A 112 14.43 0.14 19.28
N ALA A 113 14.13 -0.19 18.01
CA ALA A 113 12.96 0.38 17.33
C ALA A 113 11.61 0.07 18.02
N PRO A 114 11.32 -1.17 18.47
CA PRO A 114 10.13 -1.46 19.26
C PRO A 114 10.12 -0.71 20.59
N ALA A 115 11.26 -0.62 21.28
CA ALA A 115 11.36 0.03 22.58
C ALA A 115 11.01 1.52 22.51
N LEU A 116 11.46 2.24 21.46
CA LEU A 116 11.08 3.63 21.21
C LEU A 116 9.56 3.81 21.07
N LEU A 117 8.86 2.79 20.57
CA LEU A 117 7.42 2.81 20.33
C LEU A 117 6.59 2.33 21.53
N GLU A 118 7.20 1.60 22.47
CA GLU A 118 6.58 1.22 23.75
C GLU A 118 6.55 2.39 24.74
N VAL A 119 7.56 3.25 24.71
CA VAL A 119 7.62 4.39 25.63
C VAL A 119 6.48 5.39 25.33
N PRO A 120 5.71 5.82 26.35
CA PRO A 120 4.70 6.86 26.20
C PRO A 120 5.28 8.12 25.53
N GLY A 121 4.57 8.66 24.53
CA GLY A 121 5.04 9.82 23.77
C GLY A 121 5.97 9.49 22.59
N GLY A 122 6.59 8.30 22.54
CA GLY A 122 7.54 7.96 21.49
C GLY A 122 6.93 7.93 20.08
N LEU A 123 5.74 7.32 19.92
CA LEU A 123 5.02 7.31 18.64
C LEU A 123 4.48 8.71 18.28
N GLU A 124 3.99 9.46 19.26
CA GLU A 124 3.53 10.84 19.08
C GLU A 124 4.68 11.73 18.59
N LEU A 125 5.85 11.66 19.22
CA LEU A 125 7.03 12.39 18.82
C LEU A 125 7.50 12.00 17.42
N LEU A 126 7.57 10.72 17.08
CA LEU A 126 7.92 10.28 15.72
C LEU A 126 6.92 10.79 14.67
N THR A 127 5.63 10.80 15.01
CA THR A 127 4.59 11.35 14.13
C THR A 127 4.75 12.85 13.96
N LYS A 128 5.02 13.59 15.03
CA LYS A 128 5.35 15.03 15.01
C LYS A 128 6.57 15.31 14.12
N LEU A 129 7.67 14.59 14.29
CA LEU A 129 8.87 14.70 13.45
C LEU A 129 8.55 14.42 11.97
N TRP A 130 7.76 13.38 11.70
CA TRP A 130 7.28 13.06 10.36
C TRP A 130 6.35 14.13 9.78
N ILE A 131 5.55 14.84 10.57
CA ILE A 131 4.77 15.98 10.05
C ILE A 131 5.69 17.12 9.63
N TRP A 132 6.68 17.43 10.47
CA TRP A 132 7.58 18.58 10.29
C TRP A 132 8.65 18.42 9.21
N GLU A 133 9.11 17.20 8.95
CA GLU A 133 10.16 16.94 7.96
C GLU A 133 9.76 17.39 6.52
N GLY A 134 8.50 17.74 6.25
CA GLY A 134 8.01 18.05 4.90
C GLY A 134 8.73 19.22 4.21
N GLY A 135 9.42 20.06 4.99
CA GLY A 135 10.25 21.18 4.51
C GLY A 135 11.72 20.84 4.23
N VAL A 136 12.13 19.58 4.35
CA VAL A 136 13.52 19.15 4.39
C VAL A 136 13.84 18.19 3.22
N ASP A 137 15.14 17.98 2.95
CA ASP A 137 15.64 17.12 1.89
C ASP A 137 15.27 15.64 2.08
N VAL A 138 15.19 14.90 0.98
CA VAL A 138 14.46 13.62 0.84
C VAL A 138 15.18 12.44 1.53
N ALA A 139 16.50 12.53 1.71
CA ALA A 139 17.32 11.40 2.16
C ALA A 139 17.00 10.91 3.57
N SER A 140 16.67 11.77 4.55
CA SER A 140 16.37 11.34 5.93
C SER A 140 14.96 10.76 6.13
N SER A 141 14.06 10.97 5.18
CA SER A 141 12.65 10.61 5.32
C SER A 141 12.45 9.10 5.41
N HIS A 142 13.36 8.29 4.84
CA HIS A 142 13.16 6.84 4.80
C HIS A 142 13.18 6.17 6.19
N VAL A 143 14.00 6.65 7.14
CA VAL A 143 14.14 5.94 8.41
C VAL A 143 12.93 6.18 9.31
N LEU A 144 12.49 7.43 9.49
CA LEU A 144 11.27 7.74 10.25
C LEU A 144 10.05 6.99 9.72
N LEU A 145 9.91 6.92 8.40
CA LEU A 145 8.81 6.17 7.78
C LEU A 145 8.90 4.67 8.08
N SER A 146 10.11 4.11 8.14
CA SER A 146 10.33 2.69 8.46
C SER A 146 9.95 2.40 9.91
N ILE A 147 10.25 3.31 10.84
CA ILE A 147 9.84 3.19 12.25
C ILE A 147 8.32 3.30 12.38
N LEU A 148 7.71 4.30 11.73
CA LEU A 148 6.26 4.46 11.72
C LEU A 148 5.57 3.24 11.10
N GLN A 149 6.12 2.71 10.01
CA GLN A 149 5.65 1.48 9.39
C GLN A 149 5.72 0.32 10.39
N HIS A 150 6.85 0.14 11.07
CA HIS A 150 7.02 -0.90 12.08
C HIS A 150 5.95 -0.81 13.18
N SER A 151 5.69 0.41 13.68
CA SER A 151 4.71 0.68 14.74
C SER A 151 3.27 0.28 14.42
N VAL A 152 2.91 0.31 13.13
CA VAL A 152 1.58 -0.08 12.66
C VAL A 152 1.55 -1.57 12.34
N THR A 153 2.65 -2.12 11.82
CA THR A 153 2.74 -3.56 11.52
C THR A 153 2.87 -4.45 12.76
N SER A 154 3.34 -3.92 13.89
CA SER A 154 3.45 -4.66 15.16
C SER A 154 2.09 -5.05 15.76
N GLY A 155 0.97 -4.61 15.15
CA GLY A 155 -0.38 -5.07 15.50
C GLY A 155 -1.01 -4.34 16.69
N LYS A 156 -0.35 -3.31 17.21
CA LYS A 156 -0.95 -2.39 18.19
C LYS A 156 -2.13 -1.65 17.55
N LYS A 157 -3.35 -2.00 18.01
CA LYS A 157 -4.60 -1.49 17.43
C LYS A 157 -4.74 0.03 17.56
N ASP A 158 -4.13 0.62 18.60
CA ASP A 158 -4.19 2.04 18.93
C ASP A 158 -3.15 2.89 18.18
N SER A 159 -2.12 2.29 17.56
CA SER A 159 -1.06 3.04 16.86
C SER A 159 -1.62 4.01 15.82
N LEU A 160 -2.60 3.59 15.02
CA LEU A 160 -3.23 4.47 14.01
C LEU A 160 -4.03 5.60 14.66
N GLU A 161 -4.73 5.35 15.76
CA GLU A 161 -5.49 6.38 16.49
C GLU A 161 -4.56 7.41 17.11
N ARG A 162 -3.42 6.97 17.64
CA ARG A 162 -2.35 7.84 18.17
C ARG A 162 -1.76 8.72 17.07
N ILE A 163 -1.48 8.16 15.89
CA ILE A 163 -0.99 8.91 14.72
C ILE A 163 -2.02 9.97 14.30
N ILE A 164 -3.31 9.60 14.18
CA ILE A 164 -4.38 10.53 13.80
C ILE A 164 -4.52 11.65 14.83
N ARG A 165 -4.57 11.31 16.12
CA ARG A 165 -4.67 12.27 17.22
C ARG A 165 -3.51 13.26 17.23
N THR A 166 -2.30 12.77 16.97
CA THR A 166 -1.10 13.62 16.88
C THR A 166 -1.14 14.54 15.65
N ALA A 167 -1.76 14.10 14.56
CA ALA A 167 -1.98 14.88 13.36
C ALA A 167 -3.30 15.69 13.41
N ASP A 168 -3.51 16.39 14.53
CA ASP A 168 -4.68 17.25 14.79
C ASP A 168 -6.03 16.52 14.80
N GLY A 169 -6.03 15.20 14.99
CA GLY A 169 -7.26 14.38 14.99
C GLY A 169 -7.91 14.22 13.61
N ASN A 170 -7.28 14.69 12.53
CA ASN A 170 -7.88 14.67 11.20
C ASN A 170 -7.22 13.63 10.28
N PRO A 171 -7.89 12.51 9.94
CA PRO A 171 -7.33 11.49 9.06
C PRO A 171 -7.03 12.01 7.65
N CYS A 172 -7.74 13.03 7.16
CA CYS A 172 -7.47 13.64 5.85
C CYS A 172 -6.11 14.35 5.83
N ASN A 173 -5.69 14.98 6.93
CA ASN A 173 -4.38 15.63 7.01
C ASN A 173 -3.24 14.61 6.88
N VAL A 174 -3.35 13.47 7.57
CA VAL A 174 -2.40 12.36 7.49
C VAL A 174 -2.33 11.81 6.06
N ALA A 175 -3.50 11.54 5.46
CA ALA A 175 -3.59 11.01 4.11
C ALA A 175 -2.99 11.97 3.07
N ALA A 176 -3.36 13.25 3.13
CA ALA A 176 -2.86 14.30 2.24
C ALA A 176 -1.34 14.47 2.37
N LEU A 177 -0.81 14.50 3.60
CA LEU A 177 0.62 14.59 3.87
C LEU A 177 1.39 13.41 3.28
N ALA A 178 0.95 12.19 3.58
CA ALA A 178 1.61 10.97 3.10
C ALA A 178 1.60 10.91 1.57
N LEU A 179 0.46 11.16 0.92
CA LEU A 179 0.36 11.17 -0.54
C LEU A 179 1.16 12.30 -1.19
N ARG A 180 1.21 13.49 -0.58
CA ARG A 180 2.04 14.60 -1.05
C ARG A 180 3.52 14.22 -1.04
N ARG A 181 3.99 13.56 0.01
CA ARG A 181 5.37 13.07 0.12
C ARG A 181 5.69 11.97 -0.89
N THR A 182 4.78 11.00 -1.08
CA THR A 182 4.93 9.98 -2.13
C THR A 182 5.04 10.62 -3.52
N LYS A 183 4.21 11.65 -3.81
CA LYS A 183 4.30 12.42 -5.07
C LYS A 183 5.65 13.13 -5.19
N LYS A 184 6.19 13.72 -4.11
CA LYS A 184 7.51 14.37 -4.09
C LYS A 184 8.62 13.36 -4.37
N ALA A 185 8.64 12.23 -3.66
CA ALA A 185 9.59 11.14 -3.87
C ALA A 185 9.52 10.60 -5.32
N SER A 186 8.31 10.42 -5.86
CA SER A 186 8.13 9.97 -7.24
C SER A 186 8.66 10.96 -8.27
N LYS A 187 8.63 12.27 -8.02
CA LYS A 187 9.22 13.27 -8.92
C LYS A 187 10.75 13.24 -8.88
N GLY A 188 11.33 12.89 -7.73
CA GLY A 188 12.78 12.73 -7.54
C GLY A 188 13.40 11.67 -8.45
N LEU A 189 12.62 10.69 -8.92
CA LEU A 189 13.07 9.66 -9.88
C LEU A 189 13.51 10.20 -11.25
N HIS A 190 13.19 11.46 -11.57
CA HIS A 190 13.67 12.11 -12.80
C HIS A 190 15.00 12.86 -12.60
N SER A 191 15.48 12.97 -11.36
CA SER A 191 16.79 13.56 -11.06
C SER A 191 17.92 12.57 -11.30
N VAL A 192 19.17 13.06 -11.32
CA VAL A 192 20.37 12.26 -11.64
C VAL A 192 20.66 11.17 -10.60
N ASP A 193 20.06 11.24 -9.40
CA ASP A 193 20.29 10.30 -8.31
C ASP A 193 19.12 9.31 -8.11
N THR A 194 18.97 8.39 -9.06
CA THR A 194 17.93 7.35 -9.02
C THR A 194 18.17 6.35 -7.87
N ASP A 195 19.42 6.18 -7.43
CA ASP A 195 19.81 5.21 -6.40
C ASP A 195 19.26 5.60 -5.02
N GLU A 196 19.23 6.89 -4.68
CA GLU A 196 18.61 7.37 -3.44
C GLU A 196 17.09 7.54 -3.55
N ALA A 197 16.59 7.93 -4.73
CA ALA A 197 15.17 8.24 -4.92
C ALA A 197 14.26 7.01 -4.85
N LEU A 198 14.71 5.85 -5.35
CA LEU A 198 13.88 4.64 -5.40
C LEU A 198 13.63 4.00 -4.01
N PRO A 199 14.64 3.82 -3.13
CA PRO A 199 14.41 3.37 -1.76
C PRO A 199 13.47 4.31 -0.99
N CYS A 200 13.63 5.62 -1.16
CA CYS A 200 12.74 6.61 -0.55
C CYS A 200 11.29 6.44 -1.03
N LEU A 201 11.07 6.36 -2.35
CA LEU A 201 9.73 6.14 -2.89
C LEU A 201 9.12 4.82 -2.40
N THR A 202 9.91 3.74 -2.38
CA THR A 202 9.46 2.43 -1.90
C THR A 202 8.98 2.53 -0.46
N THR A 203 9.75 3.21 0.40
CA THR A 203 9.41 3.39 1.82
C THR A 203 8.11 4.18 1.98
N HIS A 204 7.92 5.25 1.20
CA HIS A 204 6.67 6.00 1.20
C HIS A 204 5.47 5.14 0.77
N ILE A 205 5.62 4.32 -0.28
CA ILE A 205 4.55 3.42 -0.74
C ILE A 205 4.23 2.36 0.32
N ASN A 206 5.23 1.78 0.96
CA ASN A 206 5.03 0.81 2.03
C ASN A 206 4.31 1.42 3.24
N LEU A 207 4.65 2.66 3.62
CA LEU A 207 3.90 3.37 4.66
C LEU A 207 2.44 3.58 4.26
N LEU A 208 2.16 4.00 3.01
CA LEU A 208 0.78 4.16 2.53
C LEU A 208 -0.02 2.86 2.70
N PHE A 209 0.53 1.74 2.24
CA PHE A 209 -0.14 0.44 2.38
C PHE A 209 -0.36 0.05 3.84
N THR A 210 0.62 0.34 4.68
CA THR A 210 0.56 0.04 6.11
C THR A 210 -0.52 0.86 6.82
N LEU A 211 -0.58 2.17 6.56
CA LEU A 211 -1.63 3.05 7.10
C LEU A 211 -3.03 2.73 6.56
N CYS A 212 -3.12 2.15 5.36
CA CYS A 212 -4.38 1.73 4.74
C CYS A 212 -4.82 0.30 5.12
N ARG A 213 -4.01 -0.46 5.89
CA ARG A 213 -4.22 -1.89 6.08
C ARG A 213 -5.49 -2.24 6.86
N LEU A 214 -5.84 -1.45 7.87
CA LEU A 214 -7.02 -1.71 8.71
C LEU A 214 -8.29 -1.22 8.01
N SER A 215 -9.18 -2.14 7.66
CA SER A 215 -10.39 -1.88 6.88
C SER A 215 -11.35 -0.90 7.55
N HIS A 216 -11.43 -0.91 8.88
CA HIS A 216 -12.34 -0.09 9.67
C HIS A 216 -11.74 1.25 10.10
N ASN A 217 -10.47 1.52 9.81
CA ASN A 217 -9.83 2.76 10.24
C ASN A 217 -10.21 3.93 9.31
N PRO A 218 -10.57 5.12 9.83
CA PRO A 218 -10.98 6.26 9.01
C PRO A 218 -9.87 6.76 8.06
N LEU A 219 -8.59 6.48 8.34
CA LEU A 219 -7.49 6.78 7.42
C LEU A 219 -7.68 6.12 6.06
N ARG A 220 -8.17 4.89 6.03
CA ARG A 220 -8.33 4.14 4.78
C ARG A 220 -9.26 4.88 3.82
N GLN A 221 -10.37 5.40 4.32
CA GLN A 221 -11.31 6.19 3.51
C GLN A 221 -10.69 7.52 3.10
N ALA A 222 -10.04 8.22 4.03
CA ALA A 222 -9.33 9.47 3.76
C ALA A 222 -8.27 9.31 2.64
N PHE A 223 -7.53 8.20 2.61
CA PHE A 223 -6.58 7.90 1.54
C PHE A 223 -7.25 7.74 0.17
N TYR A 224 -8.40 7.06 0.10
CA TYR A 224 -9.13 6.95 -1.16
C TYR A 224 -9.64 8.31 -1.64
N ASP A 225 -10.17 9.13 -0.72
CA ASP A 225 -10.69 10.46 -1.02
C ASP A 225 -9.58 11.41 -1.52
N GLU A 226 -8.37 11.31 -0.93
CA GLU A 226 -7.18 12.06 -1.35
C GLU A 226 -6.49 11.49 -2.62
N GLY A 227 -7.05 10.42 -3.20
CA GLY A 227 -6.59 9.85 -4.46
C GLY A 227 -5.35 8.95 -4.35
N LEU A 228 -5.34 8.05 -3.36
CA LEU A 228 -4.32 7.02 -3.16
C LEU A 228 -4.01 6.24 -4.43
N ILE A 229 -5.03 5.64 -5.05
CA ILE A 229 -4.87 4.77 -6.24
C ILE A 229 -4.13 5.53 -7.34
N LYS A 230 -4.62 6.71 -7.69
CA LYS A 230 -4.01 7.58 -8.71
C LYS A 230 -2.56 7.93 -8.39
N THR A 231 -2.26 8.20 -7.13
CA THR A 231 -0.91 8.59 -6.68
C THR A 231 0.06 7.42 -6.76
N VAL A 232 -0.32 6.25 -6.23
CA VAL A 232 0.49 5.03 -6.23
C VAL A 232 0.72 4.56 -7.67
N THR A 233 -0.34 4.48 -8.48
CA THR A 233 -0.27 4.09 -9.89
C THR A 233 0.66 5.01 -10.69
N ARG A 234 0.58 6.33 -10.51
CA ARG A 234 1.51 7.28 -11.15
C ARG A 234 2.95 7.10 -10.67
N SER A 235 3.13 6.83 -9.38
CA SER A 235 4.45 6.63 -8.79
C SER A 235 5.10 5.37 -9.34
N PHE A 236 4.36 4.27 -9.47
CA PHE A 236 4.84 3.06 -10.15
C PHE A 236 5.13 3.30 -11.63
N ALA A 237 4.30 4.05 -12.34
CA ALA A 237 4.56 4.41 -13.74
C ALA A 237 5.76 5.35 -13.93
N GLY A 238 6.12 6.13 -12.91
CA GLY A 238 7.35 6.91 -12.86
C GLY A 238 8.56 6.01 -12.58
N ALA A 239 8.46 5.18 -11.55
CA ALA A 239 9.50 4.20 -11.19
C ALA A 239 9.82 3.25 -12.34
N SER A 240 8.81 2.77 -13.07
CA SER A 240 9.00 1.86 -14.20
C SER A 240 9.82 2.46 -15.33
N ARG A 241 9.74 3.78 -15.52
CA ARG A 241 10.58 4.51 -16.49
C ARG A 241 12.01 4.69 -16.00
N ALA A 242 12.24 4.64 -14.68
CA ALA A 242 13.56 4.67 -14.07
C ALA A 242 14.20 3.26 -13.96
N ILE A 243 13.41 2.18 -14.11
CA ILE A 243 13.92 0.79 -14.08
C ILE A 243 15.12 0.58 -15.01
N PRO A 244 15.21 1.11 -16.25
CA PRO A 244 16.38 0.90 -17.10
C PRO A 244 17.69 1.37 -16.44
N GLN A 245 17.63 2.49 -15.71
CA GLN A 245 18.76 3.04 -14.97
C GLN A 245 19.09 2.18 -13.75
N ILE A 246 18.05 1.68 -13.05
CA ILE A 246 18.18 0.79 -11.89
C ILE A 246 18.72 -0.58 -12.30
N THR A 247 18.30 -1.15 -13.44
CA THR A 247 18.84 -2.40 -13.98
C THR A 247 20.29 -2.24 -14.40
N GLN A 248 20.68 -1.08 -14.95
CA GLN A 248 22.07 -0.75 -15.25
C GLN A 248 22.94 -0.64 -13.98
N LEU A 249 22.39 -0.10 -12.89
CA LEU A 249 23.03 -0.02 -11.56
C LEU A 249 23.05 -1.36 -10.82
N THR A 250 21.98 -2.14 -10.91
CA THR A 250 21.90 -3.52 -10.40
C THR A 250 22.91 -4.40 -11.12
N ARG A 251 23.14 -4.20 -12.43
CA ARG A 251 24.22 -4.88 -13.18
C ARG A 251 25.61 -4.47 -12.65
N ARG A 252 25.82 -3.21 -12.22
CA ARG A 252 27.07 -2.74 -11.58
C ARG A 252 27.24 -3.27 -10.15
N CYS A 253 26.17 -3.43 -9.40
CA CYS A 253 26.19 -4.04 -8.06
C CYS A 253 26.41 -5.56 -8.14
N LEU A 254 25.76 -6.25 -9.08
CA LEU A 254 25.94 -7.69 -9.31
C LEU A 254 27.34 -8.03 -9.84
N THR A 255 28.02 -7.13 -10.55
CA THR A 255 29.43 -7.32 -10.95
C THR A 255 30.42 -6.96 -9.85
N CYS A 256 30.09 -6.04 -8.92
CA CYS A 256 30.90 -5.81 -7.73
C CYS A 256 30.84 -6.98 -6.73
N ASP A 257 29.69 -7.66 -6.63
CA ASP A 257 29.46 -8.75 -5.67
C ASP A 257 30.19 -10.06 -6.02
N GLN A 258 30.63 -10.25 -7.27
CA GLN A 258 31.46 -11.41 -7.64
C GLN A 258 32.82 -11.44 -6.93
N SER A 259 33.37 -10.27 -6.58
CA SER A 259 34.64 -10.19 -5.83
C SER A 259 34.48 -10.49 -4.33
N GLY A 260 33.32 -10.19 -3.75
CA GLY A 260 32.99 -10.45 -2.34
C GLY A 260 32.47 -11.87 -2.09
N LEU A 261 31.77 -12.46 -3.06
CA LEU A 261 31.23 -13.82 -3.00
C LEU A 261 32.35 -14.88 -2.92
N SER A 262 33.45 -14.66 -3.64
CA SER A 262 34.61 -15.56 -3.64
C SER A 262 35.33 -15.60 -2.28
N ALA A 263 35.45 -14.44 -1.61
CA ALA A 263 36.07 -14.32 -0.29
C ALA A 263 35.17 -14.79 0.87
N ARG A 264 33.84 -14.84 0.65
CA ARG A 264 32.85 -15.34 1.60
C ARG A 264 32.61 -16.84 1.46
N LEU A 265 32.63 -17.39 0.24
CA LEU A 265 32.60 -18.84 0.00
C LEU A 265 33.83 -19.54 0.58
N ALA A 266 35.02 -18.93 0.46
CA ALA A 266 36.25 -19.44 1.10
C ALA A 266 36.21 -19.46 2.65
N ARG A 267 35.30 -18.71 3.29
CA ARG A 267 35.06 -18.76 4.75
C ARG A 267 33.93 -19.71 5.14
N LEU A 268 33.04 -20.05 4.20
CA LEU A 268 31.96 -21.02 4.41
C LEU A 268 32.46 -22.47 4.25
N GLU A 269 33.53 -22.69 3.48
CA GLU A 269 34.16 -24.02 3.34
C GLU A 269 35.01 -24.44 4.56
N SER A 270 35.34 -23.54 5.49
CA SER A 270 36.15 -23.87 6.68
C SER A 270 35.37 -24.21 7.95
N GLY A 271 34.03 -24.32 7.85
CA GLY A 271 33.20 -25.05 8.82
C GLY A 271 32.22 -24.19 9.62
N ILE A 272 30.94 -24.61 9.60
CA ILE A 272 30.08 -24.90 10.76
C ILE A 272 28.73 -25.42 10.25
N SER A 273 28.25 -26.44 10.94
CA SER A 273 26.93 -27.07 10.82
C SER A 273 25.83 -26.23 11.50
N SER A 274 24.61 -26.38 10.98
CA SER A 274 23.30 -26.06 11.57
C SER A 274 22.64 -24.69 11.23
N ASN A 275 21.52 -24.81 10.50
CA ASN A 275 20.22 -24.13 10.69
C ASN A 275 20.07 -22.60 10.81
N ASP A 276 21.00 -21.79 10.33
CA ASP A 276 20.72 -20.35 10.16
C ASP A 276 20.33 -19.99 8.71
N THR A 277 19.03 -19.93 8.46
CA THR A 277 18.46 -19.20 7.31
C THR A 277 18.38 -17.71 7.67
N THR A 278 19.54 -17.06 7.85
CA THR A 278 19.60 -15.61 8.02
C THR A 278 19.34 -14.88 6.70
N HIS A 279 18.07 -14.53 6.48
CA HIS A 279 17.59 -13.15 6.34
C HIS A 279 18.47 -12.07 5.67
N CYS A 280 19.20 -12.36 4.58
CA CYS A 280 19.52 -11.29 3.63
C CYS A 280 18.26 -11.00 2.79
N GLY A 281 17.36 -10.16 3.32
CA GLY A 281 16.12 -9.72 2.70
C GLY A 281 16.35 -8.81 1.49
N CYS A 282 17.01 -9.29 0.44
CA CYS A 282 17.16 -8.58 -0.83
C CYS A 282 15.83 -8.60 -1.61
N GLY A 283 14.84 -7.83 -1.13
CA GLY A 283 13.84 -7.01 -1.83
C GLY A 283 12.99 -7.52 -3.00
N VAL A 284 13.42 -8.51 -3.78
CA VAL A 284 12.76 -8.92 -5.04
C VAL A 284 11.58 -9.85 -4.76
N GLY A 285 11.75 -10.82 -3.85
CA GLY A 285 10.67 -11.77 -3.49
C GLY A 285 9.49 -11.12 -2.78
N TYR A 286 9.73 -10.13 -1.90
CA TYR A 286 8.67 -9.50 -1.11
C TYR A 286 7.73 -8.61 -1.94
N ARG A 287 8.20 -8.12 -3.10
CA ARG A 287 7.46 -7.13 -3.90
C ARG A 287 6.53 -7.76 -4.95
N ALA A 288 6.83 -8.98 -5.41
CA ALA A 288 6.03 -9.66 -6.43
C ALA A 288 4.62 -10.04 -5.94
N HIS A 289 4.41 -10.20 -4.63
CA HIS A 289 3.12 -10.56 -4.05
C HIS A 289 2.21 -9.35 -3.72
N ILE A 290 2.73 -8.12 -3.75
CA ILE A 290 1.98 -6.93 -3.33
C ILE A 290 1.01 -6.47 -4.42
N ILE A 291 1.45 -6.45 -5.68
CA ILE A 291 0.67 -5.93 -6.82
C ILE A 291 -0.46 -6.88 -7.25
N PRO A 292 -0.27 -8.22 -7.34
CA PRO A 292 -1.27 -9.13 -7.87
C PRO A 292 -2.68 -8.99 -7.24
N PRO A 293 -2.86 -8.90 -5.91
CA PRO A 293 -4.17 -8.66 -5.29
C PRO A 293 -4.96 -7.48 -5.87
N TYR A 294 -4.25 -6.45 -6.34
CA TYR A 294 -4.83 -5.23 -6.87
C TYR A 294 -5.02 -5.24 -8.39
N LEU A 295 -4.57 -6.28 -9.10
CA LEU A 295 -4.82 -6.44 -10.55
C LEU A 295 -6.29 -6.75 -10.88
N VAL A 296 -7.21 -6.49 -9.96
CA VAL A 296 -8.66 -6.45 -10.20
C VAL A 296 -9.14 -5.03 -10.53
N TYR A 297 -8.32 -4.02 -10.25
CA TYR A 297 -8.62 -2.64 -10.55
C TYR A 297 -8.12 -2.28 -11.94
N ARG A 298 -9.03 -1.85 -12.81
CA ARG A 298 -8.75 -1.53 -14.20
C ARG A 298 -7.64 -0.50 -14.37
N SER A 299 -7.64 0.55 -13.56
CA SER A 299 -6.63 1.60 -13.58
C SER A 299 -5.23 1.07 -13.31
N LEU A 300 -5.10 0.04 -12.47
CA LEU A 300 -3.82 -0.61 -12.20
C LEU A 300 -3.44 -1.59 -13.31
N VAL A 301 -4.39 -2.38 -13.81
CA VAL A 301 -4.15 -3.30 -14.93
C VAL A 301 -3.73 -2.55 -16.19
N GLU A 302 -4.35 -1.42 -16.52
CA GLU A 302 -3.95 -0.59 -17.67
C GLU A 302 -2.49 -0.11 -17.55
N VAL A 303 -2.06 0.29 -16.34
CA VAL A 303 -0.66 0.69 -16.10
C VAL A 303 0.29 -0.48 -16.13
N VAL A 304 -0.09 -1.59 -15.51
CA VAL A 304 0.72 -2.81 -15.46
C VAL A 304 0.86 -3.44 -16.85
N SER A 305 -0.19 -3.46 -17.66
CA SER A 305 -0.14 -3.89 -19.07
C SER A 305 0.87 -3.06 -19.87
N SER A 306 0.79 -1.73 -19.76
CA SER A 306 1.77 -0.84 -20.42
C SER A 306 3.19 -1.03 -19.91
N MET A 307 3.36 -1.51 -18.66
CA MET A 307 4.68 -1.88 -18.13
C MET A 307 5.14 -3.23 -18.66
N ALA A 308 4.25 -4.23 -18.74
CA ALA A 308 4.55 -5.56 -19.26
C ALA A 308 5.03 -5.50 -20.71
N GLU A 309 4.36 -4.72 -21.56
CA GLU A 309 4.78 -4.45 -22.95
C GLU A 309 6.22 -3.89 -23.03
N LYS A 310 6.66 -3.09 -22.04
CA LYS A 310 8.03 -2.57 -22.00
C LYS A 310 9.04 -3.60 -21.49
N LEU A 311 8.60 -4.53 -20.64
CA LEU A 311 9.41 -5.65 -20.14
C LEU A 311 9.67 -6.70 -21.23
N GLU A 312 8.93 -6.69 -22.34
CA GLU A 312 9.20 -7.53 -23.51
C GLU A 312 10.38 -7.01 -24.36
N THR A 313 10.94 -5.84 -24.05
CA THR A 313 12.13 -5.36 -24.77
C THR A 313 13.35 -6.27 -24.51
N PRO A 314 14.28 -6.43 -25.48
CA PRO A 314 15.39 -7.39 -25.38
C PRO A 314 16.23 -7.25 -24.10
N HIS A 315 16.35 -6.02 -23.59
CA HIS A 315 17.08 -5.74 -22.35
C HIS A 315 16.46 -6.40 -21.11
N TYR A 316 15.13 -6.43 -21.02
CA TYR A 316 14.41 -7.04 -19.90
C TYR A 316 14.14 -8.52 -20.11
N ALA A 317 14.03 -8.97 -21.36
CA ALA A 317 13.91 -10.39 -21.67
C ALA A 317 15.08 -11.19 -21.09
N GLU A 318 16.32 -10.67 -21.15
CA GLU A 318 17.50 -11.30 -20.52
C GLU A 318 17.36 -11.38 -18.98
N LEU A 319 16.89 -10.31 -18.33
CA LEU A 319 16.68 -10.29 -16.88
C LEU A 319 15.55 -11.23 -16.44
N LEU A 320 14.42 -11.22 -17.17
CA LEU A 320 13.26 -12.10 -16.92
C LEU A 320 13.57 -13.56 -17.25
N ALA A 321 14.57 -13.84 -18.08
CA ALA A 321 15.04 -15.20 -18.35
C ALA A 321 15.81 -15.80 -17.16
N GLN A 322 16.31 -14.98 -16.23
CA GLN A 322 16.97 -15.48 -15.02
C GLN A 322 15.98 -16.31 -14.18
N PRO A 323 16.30 -17.56 -13.79
CA PRO A 323 15.34 -18.46 -13.14
C PRO A 323 14.70 -17.89 -11.86
N THR A 324 15.47 -17.16 -11.05
CA THR A 324 15.00 -16.54 -9.81
C THR A 324 14.01 -15.39 -10.07
N VAL A 325 14.32 -14.52 -11.03
CA VAL A 325 13.43 -13.42 -11.45
C VAL A 325 12.19 -13.98 -12.12
N LYS A 326 12.35 -14.94 -13.03
CA LYS A 326 11.24 -15.63 -13.69
C LYS A 326 10.29 -16.24 -12.68
N ALA A 327 10.79 -17.00 -11.72
CA ALA A 327 9.97 -17.63 -10.68
C ALA A 327 9.22 -16.59 -9.85
N ALA A 328 9.86 -15.49 -9.47
CA ALA A 328 9.24 -14.42 -8.70
C ALA A 328 8.10 -13.70 -9.46
N PHE A 329 8.26 -13.47 -10.77
CA PHE A 329 7.28 -12.73 -11.59
C PHE A 329 6.25 -13.63 -12.31
N THR A 330 6.45 -14.94 -12.36
CA THR A 330 5.52 -15.86 -13.05
C THR A 330 4.08 -15.73 -12.53
N PRO A 331 3.79 -15.75 -11.21
CA PRO A 331 2.41 -15.58 -10.72
C PRO A 331 1.79 -14.24 -11.12
N PHE A 332 2.61 -13.20 -11.21
CA PHE A 332 2.17 -11.87 -11.61
C PHE A 332 1.76 -11.83 -13.09
N PHE A 333 2.58 -12.37 -13.99
CA PHE A 333 2.24 -12.43 -15.42
C PHE A 333 1.06 -13.33 -15.69
N LEU A 334 1.00 -14.53 -15.09
CA LEU A 334 -0.16 -15.42 -15.20
C LEU A 334 -1.45 -14.74 -14.76
N MET A 335 -1.39 -13.93 -13.70
CA MET A 335 -2.55 -13.16 -13.27
C MET A 335 -2.89 -12.04 -14.25
N LEU A 336 -1.89 -11.29 -14.73
CA LEU A 336 -2.12 -10.24 -15.72
C LEU A 336 -2.76 -10.80 -16.98
N ASP A 337 -2.25 -11.90 -17.52
CA ASP A 337 -2.77 -12.58 -18.71
C ASP A 337 -4.20 -13.08 -18.48
N LYS A 338 -4.52 -13.57 -17.28
CA LYS A 338 -5.88 -13.98 -16.92
C LYS A 338 -6.84 -12.78 -16.82
N ARG A 339 -6.39 -11.63 -16.31
CA ARG A 339 -7.26 -10.50 -15.95
C ARG A 339 -7.39 -9.44 -17.03
N LEU A 340 -6.34 -9.25 -17.84
CA LEU A 340 -6.29 -8.25 -18.88
C LEU A 340 -7.38 -8.45 -19.96
N PRO A 341 -7.61 -9.66 -20.52
CA PRO A 341 -8.66 -9.88 -21.52
C PRO A 341 -10.05 -9.51 -20.97
N ALA A 342 -10.37 -9.89 -19.73
CA ALA A 342 -11.64 -9.56 -19.10
C ALA A 342 -11.90 -8.05 -18.98
N LEU A 343 -10.84 -7.26 -18.85
CA LEU A 343 -10.91 -5.80 -18.75
C LEU A 343 -10.86 -5.09 -20.11
N LEU A 344 -10.19 -5.70 -21.10
CA LEU A 344 -10.14 -5.19 -22.47
C LEU A 344 -11.44 -5.47 -23.21
N GLU A 345 -12.01 -6.66 -23.09
CA GLU A 345 -13.31 -7.03 -23.66
C GLU A 345 -14.46 -6.17 -23.10
N GLU A 346 -14.32 -5.60 -21.90
CA GLU A 346 -15.27 -4.60 -21.38
C GLU A 346 -15.36 -3.36 -22.30
N LYS A 347 -14.28 -3.00 -23.03
CA LYS A 347 -14.37 -1.94 -24.04
C LYS A 347 -15.28 -2.31 -25.20
N GLU A 348 -15.37 -3.60 -25.54
CA GLU A 348 -16.04 -4.09 -26.74
C GLU A 348 -17.47 -4.59 -26.48
N VAL A 349 -17.77 -5.08 -25.27
CA VAL A 349 -19.06 -5.74 -24.94
C VAL A 349 -19.91 -4.95 -23.96
N ALA A 350 -19.49 -3.75 -23.54
CA ALA A 350 -20.35 -2.92 -22.71
C ALA A 350 -21.54 -2.41 -23.53
N ASN A 351 -22.64 -3.17 -23.49
CA ASN A 351 -24.01 -2.73 -23.70
C ASN A 351 -24.30 -1.55 -22.75
N ARG A 352 -23.77 -0.35 -23.08
CA ARG A 352 -23.91 0.83 -22.23
C ARG A 352 -25.37 1.24 -22.26
N LYS A 353 -26.06 1.03 -21.15
CA LYS A 353 -27.45 1.47 -21.01
C LYS A 353 -27.50 2.98 -20.87
N CYS A 354 -28.53 3.58 -21.44
CA CYS A 354 -28.83 4.99 -21.22
C CYS A 354 -29.01 5.19 -19.72
N ARG A 355 -28.36 6.21 -19.15
CA ARG A 355 -28.38 6.43 -17.70
C ARG A 355 -29.78 6.83 -17.20
N TYR A 356 -30.60 7.41 -18.07
CA TYR A 356 -32.01 7.65 -17.75
C TYR A 356 -32.74 6.31 -17.61
N SER A 357 -33.11 5.99 -16.36
CA SER A 357 -33.63 4.68 -15.95
C SER A 357 -34.87 4.23 -16.71
N GLU A 358 -35.74 5.17 -17.11
CA GLU A 358 -36.94 4.88 -17.90
C GLU A 358 -36.67 4.68 -19.41
N CYS A 359 -35.47 5.00 -19.91
CA CYS A 359 -35.16 4.87 -21.34
C CYS A 359 -34.95 3.41 -21.76
N GLY A 360 -34.18 2.65 -20.98
CA GLY A 360 -33.85 1.24 -21.25
C GLY A 360 -32.96 0.97 -22.49
N ARG A 361 -32.69 1.96 -23.35
CA ARG A 361 -31.86 1.77 -24.57
C ARG A 361 -30.44 1.35 -24.22
N VAL A 362 -29.88 0.52 -25.09
CA VAL A 362 -28.54 -0.04 -24.99
C VAL A 362 -27.72 0.43 -26.18
N ASP A 363 -26.49 0.85 -25.93
CA ASP A 363 -25.58 1.39 -26.94
C ASP A 363 -24.68 0.31 -27.55
N ALA A 364 -25.23 -0.52 -28.43
CA ALA A 364 -24.46 -1.57 -29.09
C ALA A 364 -23.34 -1.01 -29.99
N GLU A 365 -23.52 0.21 -30.52
CA GLU A 365 -22.63 0.84 -31.49
C GLU A 365 -21.70 1.91 -30.87
N MET A 366 -21.69 2.09 -29.55
CA MET A 366 -20.91 3.12 -28.83
C MET A 366 -21.20 4.57 -29.26
N THR A 367 -22.45 4.86 -29.65
CA THR A 367 -22.93 6.16 -30.14
C THR A 367 -23.45 7.09 -29.04
N PHE A 368 -23.67 6.60 -27.82
CA PHE A 368 -24.26 7.39 -26.75
C PHE A 368 -23.32 8.51 -26.30
N LYS A 369 -23.90 9.68 -26.06
CA LYS A 369 -23.16 10.86 -25.64
C LYS A 369 -22.84 10.78 -24.16
N ARG A 370 -21.59 11.07 -23.80
CA ARG A 370 -21.17 11.17 -22.39
C ARG A 370 -21.60 12.51 -21.81
N CYS A 371 -21.95 12.53 -20.52
CA CYS A 371 -22.14 13.78 -19.79
C CYS A 371 -20.87 14.63 -19.85
N LYS A 372 -20.96 15.88 -20.34
CA LYS A 372 -19.80 16.79 -20.45
C LYS A 372 -19.14 17.12 -19.09
N GLY A 373 -19.90 17.01 -17.99
CA GLY A 373 -19.40 17.28 -16.64
C GLY A 373 -18.62 16.09 -16.07
N CYS A 374 -19.32 15.02 -15.70
CA CYS A 374 -18.72 13.87 -15.02
C CYS A 374 -18.12 12.82 -15.95
N GLN A 375 -18.50 12.79 -17.23
CA GLN A 375 -18.10 11.78 -18.22
C GLN A 375 -18.45 10.31 -17.86
N THR A 376 -19.13 10.04 -16.76
CA THR A 376 -19.53 8.68 -16.34
C THR A 376 -20.86 8.25 -16.94
N ALA A 377 -21.85 9.15 -16.96
CA ALA A 377 -23.16 8.87 -17.52
C ALA A 377 -23.17 8.91 -19.06
N HIS A 378 -23.85 7.94 -19.66
CA HIS A 378 -24.06 7.82 -21.10
C HIS A 378 -25.54 8.03 -21.41
N TYR A 379 -25.84 8.81 -22.45
CA TYR A 379 -27.19 9.12 -22.86
C TYR A 379 -27.37 8.89 -24.36
N CYS A 380 -28.43 8.20 -24.74
CA CYS A 380 -28.77 8.02 -26.15
C CYS A 380 -29.17 9.33 -26.84
N SER A 381 -29.58 10.34 -26.07
CA SER A 381 -29.96 11.65 -26.60
C SER A 381 -29.81 12.77 -25.56
N PRO A 382 -29.71 14.04 -25.98
CA PRO A 382 -29.73 15.19 -25.07
C PRO A 382 -31.00 15.28 -24.20
N GLU A 383 -32.13 14.77 -24.69
CA GLU A 383 -33.41 14.74 -23.97
C GLU A 383 -33.31 13.80 -22.77
N CYS A 384 -32.75 12.59 -22.96
CA CYS A 384 -32.50 11.67 -21.84
C CYS A 384 -31.53 12.25 -20.81
N GLN A 385 -30.53 13.02 -21.26
CA GLN A 385 -29.65 13.74 -20.35
C GLN A 385 -30.42 14.78 -19.53
N LYS A 386 -31.31 15.58 -20.15
CA LYS A 386 -32.13 16.57 -19.46
C LYS A 386 -33.10 15.93 -18.45
N LEU A 387 -33.68 14.78 -18.79
CA LEU A 387 -34.58 14.04 -17.92
C LEU A 387 -33.85 13.47 -16.69
N ASP A 388 -32.62 12.96 -16.88
CA ASP A 388 -31.77 12.47 -15.80
C ASP A 388 -31.13 13.61 -14.98
N TRP A 389 -31.00 14.83 -15.55
CA TRP A 389 -30.38 16.01 -14.90
C TRP A 389 -31.13 16.55 -13.66
N LYS A 390 -32.31 15.98 -13.35
CA LYS A 390 -32.99 16.14 -12.05
C LYS A 390 -32.00 15.93 -10.88
N PRO A 391 -32.30 16.39 -9.65
CA PRO A 391 -31.30 16.57 -8.57
C PRO A 391 -30.32 15.39 -8.38
N THR A 392 -30.80 14.16 -8.59
CA THR A 392 -30.01 12.92 -8.62
C THR A 392 -28.72 13.00 -9.44
N HIS A 393 -28.78 13.27 -10.76
CA HIS A 393 -27.55 13.34 -11.56
C HIS A 393 -26.78 14.63 -11.30
N ARG A 394 -27.45 15.76 -11.05
CA ARG A 394 -26.78 17.05 -10.83
C ARG A 394 -25.81 16.99 -9.64
N GLU A 395 -26.25 16.41 -8.53
CA GLU A 395 -25.43 16.23 -7.32
C GLU A 395 -24.27 15.25 -7.56
N LEU A 396 -24.56 14.08 -8.14
CA LEU A 396 -23.55 13.09 -8.51
C LEU A 396 -22.52 13.66 -9.50
N CYS A 397 -22.98 14.45 -10.49
CA CYS A 397 -22.12 15.07 -11.48
C CYS A 397 -21.19 16.09 -10.83
N HIS A 398 -21.69 16.90 -9.90
CA HIS A 398 -20.87 17.83 -9.13
C HIS A 398 -19.81 17.08 -8.30
N LEU A 399 -20.20 16.00 -7.61
CA LEU A 399 -19.29 15.15 -6.84
C LEU A 399 -18.18 14.56 -7.72
N PHE A 400 -18.52 13.97 -8.87
CA PHE A 400 -17.52 13.43 -9.79
C PHE A 400 -16.63 14.49 -10.43
N ARG A 401 -17.16 15.71 -10.66
CA ARG A 401 -16.39 16.82 -11.23
C ARG A 401 -15.39 17.41 -10.24
N THR A 402 -15.80 17.53 -8.97
CA THR A 402 -14.95 18.07 -7.90
C THR A 402 -14.00 17.03 -7.33
N ASN A 403 -14.33 15.74 -7.47
CA ASN A 403 -13.47 14.63 -7.09
C ASN A 403 -13.13 13.70 -8.29
N PRO A 404 -12.11 14.04 -9.10
CA PRO A 404 -11.63 13.19 -10.19
C PRO A 404 -11.16 11.81 -9.72
N ALA A 405 -10.76 11.65 -8.45
CA ALA A 405 -10.41 10.34 -7.91
C ALA A 405 -11.65 9.44 -7.80
N GLY A 406 -12.81 10.01 -7.48
CA GLY A 406 -14.10 9.32 -7.50
C GLY A 406 -14.47 8.76 -8.87
N HIS A 407 -14.12 9.44 -9.96
CA HIS A 407 -14.33 8.91 -11.33
C HIS A 407 -13.51 7.64 -11.58
N HIS A 408 -12.23 7.64 -11.22
CA HIS A 408 -11.38 6.45 -11.35
C HIS A 408 -11.87 5.31 -10.47
N ALA A 409 -12.27 5.61 -9.23
CA ALA A 409 -12.81 4.63 -8.31
C ALA A 409 -14.09 3.98 -8.84
N GLN A 410 -15.03 4.75 -9.40
CA GLN A 410 -16.25 4.20 -9.99
C GLN A 410 -15.95 3.30 -11.18
N ARG A 411 -15.07 3.75 -12.10
CA ARG A 411 -14.66 2.94 -13.25
C ARG A 411 -14.01 1.63 -12.81
N ASP A 412 -13.15 1.69 -11.80
CA ASP A 412 -12.52 0.53 -11.21
C ASP A 412 -13.53 -0.43 -10.56
N LEU A 413 -14.57 0.09 -9.90
CA LEU A 413 -15.67 -0.71 -9.35
C LEU A 413 -16.53 -1.38 -10.42
N ASP A 414 -16.85 -0.67 -11.49
CA ASP A 414 -17.63 -1.21 -12.61
C ASP A 414 -16.88 -2.39 -13.26
N SER A 415 -15.59 -2.18 -13.52
CA SER A 415 -14.69 -3.20 -14.06
C SER A 415 -14.50 -4.39 -13.12
N LEU A 416 -14.40 -4.13 -11.81
CA LEU A 416 -14.34 -5.19 -10.79
C LEU A 416 -15.58 -6.07 -10.81
N GLY A 417 -16.76 -5.46 -11.00
CA GLY A 417 -18.02 -6.19 -11.12
C GLY A 417 -18.08 -7.06 -12.38
N VAL A 418 -17.57 -6.56 -13.52
CA VAL A 418 -17.44 -7.37 -14.75
C VAL A 418 -16.51 -8.56 -14.51
N PHE A 419 -15.33 -8.28 -13.96
CA PHE A 419 -14.32 -9.29 -13.68
C PHE A 419 -14.86 -10.39 -12.78
N ALA A 420 -15.49 -10.03 -11.66
CA ALA A 420 -16.04 -10.99 -10.72
C ALA A 420 -17.20 -11.81 -11.31
N ARG A 421 -18.09 -11.26 -12.15
CA ARG A 421 -19.11 -12.07 -12.87
C ARG A 421 -18.48 -13.14 -13.73
N ARG A 422 -17.44 -12.76 -14.49
CA ARG A 422 -16.75 -13.71 -15.37
C ARG A 422 -16.04 -14.77 -14.56
N THR A 423 -15.35 -14.39 -13.48
CA THR A 423 -14.71 -15.35 -12.57
C THR A 423 -15.73 -16.32 -11.98
N VAL A 424 -16.90 -15.84 -11.54
CA VAL A 424 -17.99 -16.71 -11.07
C VAL A 424 -18.47 -17.66 -12.17
N ALA A 425 -18.68 -17.16 -13.39
CA ALA A 425 -19.09 -17.99 -14.51
C ALA A 425 -18.06 -19.08 -14.84
N THR A 426 -16.76 -18.76 -14.80
CA THR A 426 -15.69 -19.74 -15.04
C THR A 426 -15.47 -20.72 -13.89
N ALA A 427 -15.81 -20.33 -12.66
CA ALA A 427 -15.63 -21.14 -11.45
C ALA A 427 -16.94 -21.77 -10.96
N MET A 428 -17.98 -21.84 -11.81
CA MET A 428 -19.32 -22.24 -11.40
C MET A 428 -19.38 -23.68 -10.87
N ASP A 429 -18.59 -24.60 -11.43
CA ASP A 429 -18.53 -25.98 -10.95
C ASP A 429 -17.87 -26.07 -9.57
N VAL A 430 -16.84 -25.25 -9.31
CA VAL A 430 -16.22 -25.15 -7.98
C VAL A 430 -17.23 -24.61 -6.95
N PHE A 431 -18.02 -23.60 -7.31
CA PHE A 431 -19.08 -23.11 -6.44
C PHE A 431 -20.16 -24.18 -6.20
N ARG A 432 -20.55 -24.95 -7.22
CA ARG A 432 -21.52 -26.04 -7.06
C ARG A 432 -21.02 -27.09 -6.07
N GLU A 433 -19.75 -27.50 -6.18
CA GLU A 433 -19.13 -28.45 -5.25
C GLU A 433 -19.14 -27.91 -3.80
N ILE A 434 -18.79 -26.63 -3.61
CA ILE A 434 -18.83 -25.99 -2.28
C ILE A 434 -20.27 -25.98 -1.74
N VAL A 435 -21.26 -25.63 -2.56
CA VAL A 435 -22.69 -25.63 -2.16
C VAL A 435 -23.14 -27.03 -1.76
N GLU A 436 -22.87 -28.05 -2.57
CA GLU A 436 -23.27 -29.43 -2.30
C GLU A 436 -22.62 -29.97 -1.01
N ARG A 437 -21.37 -29.58 -0.74
CA ARG A 437 -20.62 -30.02 0.44
C ARG A 437 -21.02 -29.29 1.72
N GLU A 438 -21.14 -27.96 1.66
CA GLU A 438 -21.25 -27.11 2.85
C GLU A 438 -22.68 -26.62 3.11
N PHE A 439 -23.54 -26.63 2.09
CA PHE A 439 -24.90 -26.08 2.13
C PHE A 439 -25.95 -26.99 1.43
N PRO A 440 -25.99 -28.32 1.72
CA PRO A 440 -26.85 -29.26 0.99
C PRO A 440 -28.36 -28.94 1.12
N ASP A 441 -28.76 -28.35 2.26
CA ASP A 441 -30.16 -28.06 2.58
C ASP A 441 -30.54 -26.58 2.36
N THR A 442 -29.60 -25.73 1.93
CA THR A 442 -29.85 -24.29 1.73
C THR A 442 -30.30 -24.00 0.31
N ALA A 443 -31.34 -23.19 0.15
CA ALA A 443 -31.83 -22.82 -1.16
C ALA A 443 -30.76 -22.02 -1.94
N SER A 444 -30.58 -22.37 -3.21
CA SER A 444 -29.56 -21.78 -4.09
C SER A 444 -29.64 -20.25 -4.25
N ASP A 445 -30.78 -19.63 -3.99
CA ASP A 445 -31.01 -18.19 -4.04
C ASP A 445 -30.73 -17.47 -2.70
N GLU A 446 -30.48 -18.22 -1.63
CA GLU A 446 -30.02 -17.73 -0.32
C GLU A 446 -28.48 -17.72 -0.20
N LEU A 447 -27.78 -18.22 -1.23
CA LEU A 447 -26.33 -18.39 -1.24
C LEU A 447 -25.65 -17.31 -2.09
N ILE A 448 -24.50 -16.82 -1.60
CA ILE A 448 -23.67 -15.83 -2.26
C ILE A 448 -22.29 -16.43 -2.56
N PRO A 449 -21.88 -16.52 -3.84
CA PRO A 449 -20.51 -16.85 -4.19
C PRO A 449 -19.58 -15.69 -3.78
N CYS A 450 -18.50 -16.04 -3.08
CA CYS A 450 -17.49 -15.13 -2.60
C CYS A 450 -16.13 -15.47 -3.24
N ILE A 451 -15.47 -14.47 -3.80
CA ILE A 451 -14.14 -14.62 -4.40
C ILE A 451 -13.14 -13.77 -3.61
N ASP A 452 -12.09 -14.43 -3.13
CA ASP A 452 -10.93 -13.77 -2.52
C ASP A 452 -9.85 -13.54 -3.58
N PHE A 453 -9.77 -12.30 -4.06
CA PHE A 453 -8.74 -11.87 -5.02
C PHE A 453 -7.40 -11.51 -4.36
N GLU A 454 -7.28 -11.58 -3.03
CA GLU A 454 -6.01 -11.32 -2.32
C GLU A 454 -5.00 -12.44 -2.48
N ARG A 455 -5.43 -13.59 -3.01
CA ARG A 455 -4.60 -14.76 -3.22
C ARG A 455 -4.62 -15.16 -4.70
N PHE A 456 -3.52 -15.74 -5.14
CA PHE A 456 -3.40 -16.34 -6.46
C PHE A 456 -2.89 -17.79 -6.34
N PRO A 457 -3.60 -18.77 -6.91
CA PRO A 457 -4.94 -18.66 -7.52
C PRO A 457 -6.00 -18.13 -6.53
N GLU A 458 -7.10 -17.58 -7.06
CA GLU A 458 -8.18 -17.05 -6.23
C GLU A 458 -8.79 -18.13 -5.33
N ARG A 459 -9.23 -17.76 -4.12
CA ARG A 459 -10.00 -18.67 -3.26
C ARG A 459 -11.50 -18.44 -3.42
N TYR A 460 -12.23 -19.55 -3.55
CA TYR A 460 -13.68 -19.56 -3.68
C TYR A 460 -14.29 -20.00 -2.35
N SER A 461 -15.39 -19.36 -1.97
CA SER A 461 -16.20 -19.72 -0.81
C SER A 461 -17.66 -19.37 -1.09
N VAL A 462 -18.59 -19.96 -0.35
CA VAL A 462 -20.01 -19.60 -0.40
C VAL A 462 -20.41 -19.14 1.00
N LYS A 463 -21.25 -18.11 1.07
CA LYS A 463 -21.86 -17.64 2.32
C LYS A 463 -23.36 -17.60 2.16
N THR A 464 -24.10 -17.73 3.25
CA THR A 464 -25.51 -17.37 3.24
C THR A 464 -25.67 -15.85 3.09
N PHE A 465 -26.83 -15.41 2.61
CA PHE A 465 -27.17 -13.99 2.54
C PHE A 465 -27.09 -13.31 3.92
N GLU A 466 -27.46 -14.02 4.98
CA GLU A 466 -27.43 -13.55 6.35
C GLU A 466 -25.99 -13.37 6.86
N ASP A 467 -25.11 -14.35 6.67
CA ASP A 467 -23.68 -14.25 7.06
C ASP A 467 -22.97 -13.13 6.31
N ALA A 468 -23.31 -12.94 5.03
CA ALA A 468 -22.78 -11.85 4.23
C ALA A 468 -23.23 -10.48 4.78
N ILE A 469 -24.43 -10.35 5.35
CA ILE A 469 -24.90 -9.10 5.97
C ILE A 469 -24.25 -8.85 7.33
N ILE A 470 -24.18 -9.88 8.18
CA ILE A 470 -23.70 -9.75 9.57
C ILE A 470 -22.22 -9.34 9.61
N SER A 471 -21.42 -9.79 8.65
CA SER A 471 -20.00 -9.46 8.60
C SER A 471 -19.67 -8.00 8.22
N ASP A 472 -20.66 -7.14 7.94
CA ASP A 472 -20.42 -5.76 7.47
C ASP A 472 -21.43 -4.71 7.98
N LEU A 473 -21.00 -3.88 8.94
CA LEU A 473 -21.81 -2.78 9.52
C LEU A 473 -22.27 -1.73 8.49
N HIS A 474 -21.54 -1.50 7.39
CA HIS A 474 -21.95 -0.53 6.37
C HIS A 474 -23.06 -1.06 5.44
N ALA A 475 -23.17 -2.38 5.28
CA ALA A 475 -24.20 -3.02 4.46
C ALA A 475 -25.60 -2.84 5.07
N GLN A 476 -25.72 -2.80 6.40
CA GLN A 476 -27.00 -2.60 7.10
C GLN A 476 -27.62 -1.24 6.77
N SER A 477 -26.84 -0.15 6.82
CA SER A 477 -27.33 1.22 6.54
C SER A 477 -27.74 1.43 5.07
N MET A 478 -27.04 0.81 4.11
CA MET A 478 -27.40 0.89 2.69
C MET A 478 -28.65 0.06 2.37
N LEU A 479 -28.80 -1.11 2.99
CA LEU A 479 -29.98 -1.97 2.80
C LEU A 479 -31.25 -1.37 3.39
N GLU A 480 -31.16 -0.67 4.52
CA GLU A 480 -32.29 0.14 5.02
C GLU A 480 -32.70 1.21 4.01
N LYS A 481 -31.74 1.91 3.40
CA LYS A 481 -32.02 2.89 2.33
C LYS A 481 -32.66 2.24 1.11
N PHE A 482 -32.16 1.11 0.63
CA PHE A 482 -32.76 0.39 -0.51
C PHE A 482 -34.17 -0.15 -0.20
N ARG A 483 -34.41 -0.64 1.03
CA ARG A 483 -35.75 -1.03 1.50
C ARG A 483 -36.69 0.17 1.53
N THR A 484 -36.24 1.33 2.02
CA THR A 484 -37.06 2.57 2.01
C THR A 484 -37.35 3.09 0.60
N TRP A 485 -36.53 2.74 -0.39
CA TRP A 485 -36.71 3.15 -1.79
C TRP A 485 -37.50 2.14 -2.63
N GLY A 486 -37.91 0.99 -2.08
CA GLY A 486 -38.60 -0.05 -2.82
C GLY A 486 -37.78 -0.66 -3.97
N VAL A 487 -36.45 -0.54 -3.91
CA VAL A 487 -35.54 -1.04 -4.95
C VAL A 487 -34.94 -2.37 -4.51
N THR A 488 -35.25 -3.44 -5.23
CA THR A 488 -34.58 -4.73 -5.06
C THR A 488 -33.20 -4.67 -5.75
N PRO A 489 -32.07 -4.81 -5.04
CA PRO A 489 -30.76 -4.72 -5.69
C PRO A 489 -30.55 -5.94 -6.60
N LEU A 490 -30.60 -5.72 -7.91
CA LEU A 490 -30.06 -6.64 -8.91
C LEU A 490 -28.58 -6.28 -9.12
N GLY A 491 -27.67 -7.10 -8.58
CA GLY A 491 -26.23 -7.01 -8.88
C GLY A 491 -25.46 -5.91 -8.13
N CYS A 492 -25.64 -5.79 -6.82
CA CYS A 492 -24.78 -4.92 -6.00
C CYS A 492 -23.43 -5.61 -5.69
N TRP A 493 -22.33 -4.91 -5.98
CA TRP A 493 -20.96 -5.37 -5.75
C TRP A 493 -20.42 -4.74 -4.46
N ARG A 494 -19.86 -5.56 -3.56
CA ARG A 494 -19.31 -5.09 -2.28
C ARG A 494 -17.80 -4.98 -2.33
N ARG A 495 -17.25 -4.03 -1.58
CA ARG A 495 -15.82 -3.79 -1.43
C ARG A 495 -15.44 -3.92 0.04
N ASN A 496 -14.68 -4.95 0.40
CA ASN A 496 -13.94 -4.99 1.66
C ASN A 496 -12.49 -5.38 1.38
N GLY A 497 -11.61 -4.40 1.15
CA GLY A 497 -10.24 -4.74 0.70
C GLY A 497 -10.18 -4.98 -0.80
N SER A 498 -9.57 -6.09 -1.16
CA SER A 498 -9.56 -6.69 -2.50
C SER A 498 -10.60 -7.81 -2.62
N ARG A 499 -11.27 -8.17 -1.52
CA ARG A 499 -12.37 -9.12 -1.51
C ARG A 499 -13.61 -8.51 -2.15
N VAL A 500 -14.18 -9.24 -3.10
CA VAL A 500 -15.43 -8.86 -3.78
C VAL A 500 -16.49 -9.86 -3.38
N GLU A 501 -17.56 -9.36 -2.78
CA GLU A 501 -18.75 -10.15 -2.49
C GLU A 501 -19.87 -9.72 -3.44
N MET A 502 -20.50 -10.69 -4.11
CA MET A 502 -21.54 -10.44 -5.09
C MET A 502 -22.92 -10.66 -4.46
N CYS A 503 -23.73 -9.62 -4.29
CA CYS A 503 -24.96 -9.72 -3.48
C CYS A 503 -26.08 -10.58 -4.07
N ARG A 504 -26.00 -11.03 -5.32
CA ARG A 504 -27.03 -11.91 -5.90
C ARG A 504 -26.56 -12.57 -7.20
N PHE A 505 -26.48 -13.90 -7.18
CA PHE A 505 -26.68 -14.76 -8.35
C PHE A 505 -27.73 -15.79 -7.93
N ALA A 506 -28.79 -15.98 -8.71
CA ALA A 506 -29.65 -17.14 -8.49
C ALA A 506 -28.92 -18.36 -9.09
N LEU A 507 -28.47 -19.31 -8.26
CA LEU A 507 -27.92 -20.59 -8.74
C LEU A 507 -29.02 -21.53 -9.29
N GLY A 508 -30.20 -21.00 -9.62
CA GLY A 508 -31.36 -21.76 -10.06
C GLY A 508 -31.26 -22.27 -11.51
N LYS A 509 -31.72 -23.50 -11.73
CA LYS A 509 -31.68 -24.26 -13.00
C LYS A 509 -32.37 -23.62 -14.23
N LYS A 510 -32.96 -22.41 -14.15
CA LYS A 510 -33.93 -21.94 -15.18
C LYS A 510 -33.79 -20.54 -15.77
N ASN A 511 -32.78 -19.74 -15.43
CA ASN A 511 -32.56 -18.45 -16.12
C ASN A 511 -31.12 -18.32 -16.62
N PHE A 512 -30.82 -19.06 -17.68
CA PHE A 512 -29.64 -18.84 -18.50
C PHE A 512 -30.09 -18.43 -19.90
N PHE A 513 -30.03 -17.13 -20.19
CA PHE A 513 -29.55 -16.72 -21.51
C PHE A 513 -28.02 -16.72 -21.40
N VAL A 514 -27.42 -17.90 -21.62
CA VAL A 514 -26.03 -17.96 -22.06
C VAL A 514 -26.04 -17.38 -23.47
N ASP A 515 -25.25 -16.34 -23.69
CA ASP A 515 -24.93 -15.87 -25.04
C ASP A 515 -24.24 -17.03 -25.80
N GLU A 516 -24.97 -17.69 -26.70
CA GLU A 516 -24.51 -18.84 -27.48
C GLU A 516 -23.23 -18.54 -28.30
N ARG A 517 -22.85 -17.27 -28.47
CA ARG A 517 -21.61 -16.87 -29.16
C ARG A 517 -20.33 -17.25 -28.42
N ALA A 518 -20.37 -17.37 -27.09
CA ALA A 518 -19.19 -17.75 -26.31
C ALA A 518 -18.80 -19.23 -26.51
N ARG A 519 -19.76 -20.09 -26.91
CA ARG A 519 -19.52 -21.53 -27.14
C ARG A 519 -18.92 -21.79 -28.53
N GLY A 520 -19.36 -21.04 -29.56
CA GLY A 520 -18.82 -21.17 -30.92
C GLY A 520 -17.35 -20.75 -31.08
N PHE A 521 -16.82 -19.94 -30.15
CA PHE A 521 -15.43 -19.49 -30.21
C PHE A 521 -14.43 -20.54 -29.65
N GLN A 522 -14.86 -21.40 -28.73
CA GLN A 522 -14.04 -22.52 -28.24
C GLN A 522 -13.93 -23.65 -29.28
N GLU A 523 -14.98 -23.90 -30.05
CA GLU A 523 -14.94 -24.88 -31.16
C GLU A 523 -14.03 -24.42 -32.32
N SER A 524 -13.89 -23.10 -32.51
CA SER A 524 -13.01 -22.51 -33.54
C SER A 524 -11.51 -22.58 -33.20
N LEU A 525 -11.14 -22.75 -31.92
CA LEU A 525 -9.76 -22.90 -31.47
C LEU A 525 -9.30 -24.38 -31.42
N GLY A 526 -10.24 -25.33 -31.56
CA GLY A 526 -9.96 -26.77 -31.53
C GLY A 526 -9.52 -27.39 -32.86
N GLN A 527 -9.39 -26.61 -33.94
CA GLN A 527 -9.05 -27.11 -35.29
C GLN A 527 -7.60 -26.82 -35.75
N LEU A 528 -6.71 -26.40 -34.84
CA LEU A 528 -5.26 -26.41 -35.13
C LEU A 528 -4.67 -27.76 -34.70
N SER A 529 -4.86 -28.77 -35.55
CA SER A 529 -4.12 -30.03 -35.48
C SER A 529 -2.65 -29.78 -35.86
N ILE A 530 -1.75 -30.25 -35.01
CA ILE A 530 -0.33 -30.40 -35.27
C ILE A 530 -0.20 -31.45 -36.39
N GLU A 531 0.21 -31.02 -37.58
CA GLU A 531 0.78 -31.92 -38.58
C GLU A 531 2.21 -32.25 -38.15
N ASP A 532 2.42 -33.55 -37.92
CA ASP A 532 3.68 -34.17 -37.55
C ASP A 532 4.43 -34.49 -38.84
N ASP A 533 5.26 -33.55 -39.31
CA ASP A 533 6.14 -33.77 -40.46
C ASP A 533 7.40 -34.49 -40.01
N GLY A 534 7.36 -35.82 -40.13
CA GLY A 534 8.55 -36.66 -40.13
C GLY A 534 9.29 -36.57 -41.47
N HIS A 535 10.48 -35.98 -41.46
CA HIS A 535 11.60 -36.34 -42.34
C HIS A 535 12.95 -36.11 -41.66
#